data_AF-A0A4D4LA29-F1
#
_entry.id   AF-A0A4D4LA29-F1
#
_cell.length_a   1.000
_cell.length_b   1.000
_cell.length_c   1.000
_cell.angle_alpha   90.00
_cell.angle_beta   90.00
_cell.angle_gamma   90.00
#
_symmetry.space_group_name_H-M   'P 1'
#
loop_
_entity.id
_entity.type
_entity.pdbx_description
1 polymer ?
#
loop_
_entity_poly.entity_id
_entity_poly.type
_entity_poly.pdbx_seq_one_letter_code
_entity_poly.pdbx_strand_id
1 'polypeptide(L)'
;MATPHGWTWHHVVGTRRMELIPVEVKALLRHHGGLATAQVDQEKRGTRPLQETRPMHVGLPLRGISVTEEQVLGVEEDLGYRLPESYRAFLKAAGGCAPVGTALDPELGLLIDQPFFTVRDEAAVNDLVYINKCLRDHFTKDYLGVGFVQGGVIAVKVKGDAIGSVWFCAYDDARDRDGWTVQERVERLLLPCGDDFDAFLLRLAGNPPELETVANLMVDGGFAYAVPVEG
;
A
#
# COMPACT_ATOMS: atom_id res chain seq x y z
N MET A 1 -5.87 14.80 8.63
CA MET A 1 -4.40 14.73 8.42
C MET A 1 -4.14 13.71 7.34
N ALA A 2 -3.36 14.03 6.32
CA ALA A 2 -2.93 13.07 5.32
C ALA A 2 -1.41 13.06 5.30
N THR A 3 -0.80 11.86 5.26
CA THR A 3 0.64 11.73 5.06
C THR A 3 1.00 12.37 3.71
N PRO A 4 2.00 13.29 3.65
CA PRO A 4 2.37 13.93 2.39
C PRO A 4 2.66 12.89 1.31
N HIS A 5 2.27 13.16 0.07
CA HIS A 5 2.47 12.22 -1.03
C HIS A 5 3.94 11.84 -1.18
N GLY A 6 4.22 10.54 -1.27
CA GLY A 6 5.58 10.01 -1.36
C GLY A 6 6.28 9.88 -0.01
N TRP A 7 5.58 10.05 1.10
CA TRP A 7 6.09 9.84 2.45
C TRP A 7 5.34 8.72 3.18
N THR A 8 5.98 8.14 4.19
CA THR A 8 5.40 7.10 5.05
C THR A 8 5.94 7.22 6.47
N TRP A 9 5.17 6.72 7.44
CA TRP A 9 5.59 6.66 8.83
C TRP A 9 6.40 5.39 9.10
N HIS A 10 7.55 5.54 9.76
CA HIS A 10 8.42 4.44 10.14
C HIS A 10 8.64 4.41 11.66
N HIS A 11 8.52 3.22 12.26
CA HIS A 11 8.88 2.99 13.65
C HIS A 11 10.40 2.94 13.85
N VAL A 12 10.92 3.80 14.73
CA VAL A 12 12.30 3.73 15.19
C VAL A 12 12.50 2.44 15.99
N VAL A 13 13.52 1.67 15.62
CA VAL A 13 13.83 0.34 16.19
C VAL A 13 13.82 0.35 17.72
N GLY A 14 13.11 -0.61 18.32
CA GLY A 14 13.02 -0.76 19.77
C GLY A 14 12.21 0.33 20.50
N THR A 15 11.51 1.20 19.78
CA THR A 15 10.73 2.30 20.37
C THR A 15 9.32 2.40 19.78
N ARG A 16 8.47 3.22 20.40
CA ARG A 16 7.16 3.63 19.84
C ARG A 16 7.22 4.94 19.05
N ARG A 17 8.40 5.55 18.91
CA ARG A 17 8.56 6.78 18.14
C ARG A 17 8.39 6.47 16.66
N MET A 18 7.66 7.35 15.97
CA MET A 18 7.53 7.31 14.52
C MET A 18 8.30 8.48 13.89
N GLU A 19 8.85 8.24 12.71
CA GLU A 19 9.51 9.24 11.88
C GLU A 19 8.87 9.25 10.49
N LEU A 20 8.68 10.44 9.94
CA LEU A 20 8.19 10.62 8.58
C LEU A 20 9.40 10.51 7.64
N ILE A 21 9.39 9.53 6.75
CA ILE A 21 10.47 9.28 5.80
C ILE A 21 9.94 9.17 4.37
N PRO A 22 10.76 9.45 3.33
CA PRO A 22 10.36 9.20 1.96
C PRO A 22 10.04 7.72 1.73
N VAL A 23 8.96 7.44 1.02
CA VAL A 23 8.49 6.06 0.78
C VAL A 23 9.48 5.26 -0.05
N GLU A 24 10.21 5.91 -0.95
CA GLU A 24 11.30 5.27 -1.70
C GLU A 24 12.40 4.78 -0.77
N VAL A 25 12.79 5.56 0.25
CA VAL A 25 13.81 5.14 1.22
C VAL A 25 13.34 3.92 2.00
N LYS A 26 12.05 3.89 2.38
CA LYS A 26 11.43 2.73 3.02
C LYS A 26 11.45 1.49 2.11
N ALA A 27 11.19 1.67 0.81
CA ALA A 27 11.08 0.58 -0.16
C ALA A 27 12.43 0.16 -0.79
N LEU A 28 13.49 0.95 -0.67
CA LEU A 28 14.77 0.73 -1.34
C LEU A 28 15.56 -0.44 -0.76
N LEU A 29 15.46 -0.67 0.54
CA LEU A 29 16.21 -1.71 1.23
C LEU A 29 15.27 -2.55 2.06
N ARG A 30 15.42 -3.88 1.95
CA ARG A 30 14.88 -4.80 2.95
C ARG A 30 15.46 -4.41 4.30
N HIS A 31 14.58 -4.05 5.23
CA HIS A 31 14.93 -3.81 6.61
C HIS A 31 14.02 -4.66 7.48
N HIS A 32 14.56 -5.14 8.59
CA HIS A 32 13.79 -5.84 9.61
C HIS A 32 13.97 -5.06 10.90
N GLY A 33 12.94 -4.32 11.29
CA GLY A 33 12.99 -3.36 12.39
C GLY A 33 11.59 -2.90 12.79
N GLY A 34 11.51 -1.78 13.51
CA GLY A 34 10.23 -1.17 13.87
C GLY A 34 9.27 -2.15 14.56
N LEU A 35 8.10 -2.35 13.96
CA LEU A 35 7.02 -3.17 14.52
C LEU A 35 7.42 -4.63 14.73
N ALA A 36 8.26 -5.21 13.88
CA ALA A 36 8.76 -6.58 14.03
C ALA A 36 9.52 -6.80 15.36
N THR A 37 10.12 -5.74 15.90
CA THR A 37 10.90 -5.77 17.15
C THR A 37 10.14 -5.23 18.36
N ALA A 38 8.92 -4.76 18.16
CA ALA A 38 8.11 -4.18 19.22
C ALA A 38 7.61 -5.27 20.19
N GLN A 39 7.51 -4.91 21.48
CA GLN A 39 6.91 -5.76 22.52
C GLN A 39 5.38 -5.75 22.42
N VAL A 40 4.87 -6.33 21.34
CA VAL A 40 3.44 -6.52 21.06
C VAL A 40 3.18 -7.96 20.65
N ASP A 41 1.91 -8.36 20.64
CA ASP A 41 1.51 -9.66 20.14
C ASP A 41 1.58 -9.69 18.60
N GLN A 42 2.63 -10.31 18.07
CA GLN A 42 2.93 -10.34 16.63
C GLN A 42 1.99 -11.25 15.82
N GLU A 43 1.18 -12.07 16.50
CA GLU A 43 0.17 -12.92 15.86
C GLU A 43 -1.16 -12.18 15.65
N LYS A 44 -1.32 -11.01 16.27
CA LYS A 44 -2.51 -10.16 16.08
C LYS A 44 -2.31 -9.18 14.93
N ARG A 45 -3.34 -9.04 14.10
CA ARG A 45 -3.43 -8.06 13.02
C ARG A 45 -4.80 -7.39 13.05
N GLY A 46 -4.95 -6.30 12.31
CA GLY A 46 -6.20 -5.59 12.23
C GLY A 46 -6.41 -4.55 13.31
N THR A 47 -7.52 -3.84 13.18
CA THR A 47 -8.05 -2.94 14.18
C THR A 47 -9.16 -3.63 14.96
N ARG A 48 -9.65 -2.97 16.01
CA ARG A 48 -10.97 -3.36 16.55
C ARG A 48 -12.04 -3.16 15.46
N PRO A 49 -13.16 -3.91 15.51
CA PRO A 49 -14.27 -3.70 14.60
C PRO A 49 -14.72 -2.24 14.58
N LEU A 50 -14.93 -1.71 13.38
CA LEU A 50 -15.45 -0.36 13.17
C LEU A 50 -16.95 -0.35 13.50
N GLN A 51 -17.44 0.75 14.09
CA GLN A 51 -18.85 0.92 14.39
C GLN A 51 -19.65 1.30 13.13
N GLU A 52 -19.05 2.13 12.28
CA GLU A 52 -19.60 2.50 10.97
C GLU A 52 -18.57 2.22 9.87
N THR A 53 -19.00 1.56 8.80
CA THR A 53 -18.18 1.36 7.60
C THR A 53 -18.82 2.05 6.41
N ARG A 54 -18.10 2.99 5.80
CA ARG A 54 -18.46 3.59 4.51
C ARG A 54 -17.49 3.10 3.45
N PRO A 55 -17.93 2.86 2.20
CA PRO A 55 -17.01 2.53 1.13
C PRO A 55 -15.93 3.61 0.97
N MET A 56 -14.71 3.22 0.65
CA MET A 56 -13.72 4.20 0.22
C MET A 56 -14.17 4.88 -1.08
N HIS A 57 -13.76 6.13 -1.25
CA HIS A 57 -13.91 6.84 -2.51
C HIS A 57 -12.54 7.24 -3.03
N VAL A 58 -12.41 7.31 -4.35
CA VAL A 58 -11.20 7.77 -5.02
C VAL A 58 -11.50 9.09 -5.73
N GLY A 59 -10.62 10.07 -5.57
CA GLY A 59 -10.77 11.39 -6.19
C GLY A 59 -10.49 11.32 -7.69
N LEU A 60 -11.50 10.98 -8.50
CA LEU A 60 -11.34 10.84 -9.95
C LEU A 60 -11.07 12.20 -10.62
N PRO A 61 -10.34 12.22 -11.75
CA PRO A 61 -10.16 13.43 -12.56
C PRO A 61 -11.52 14.01 -12.99
N LEU A 62 -11.67 15.35 -12.90
CA LEU A 62 -12.92 16.05 -13.24
C LEU A 62 -13.36 15.85 -14.71
N ARG A 63 -12.42 15.54 -15.61
CA ARG A 63 -12.68 15.26 -17.03
C ARG A 63 -11.70 14.19 -17.53
N GLY A 64 -12.22 13.16 -18.19
CA GLY A 64 -11.42 12.14 -18.89
C GLY A 64 -11.15 10.87 -18.08
N ILE A 65 -10.35 9.99 -18.70
CA ILE A 65 -9.75 8.80 -18.07
C ILE A 65 -8.36 9.17 -17.56
N SER A 66 -7.91 8.56 -16.46
CA SER A 66 -6.59 8.83 -15.89
C SER A 66 -5.46 8.31 -16.77
N VAL A 67 -5.62 7.11 -17.31
CA VAL A 67 -4.64 6.47 -18.21
C VAL A 67 -5.35 6.04 -19.48
N THR A 68 -4.78 6.35 -20.65
CA THR A 68 -5.36 6.02 -21.95
C THR A 68 -5.18 4.55 -22.30
N GLU A 69 -5.99 4.05 -23.24
CA GLU A 69 -5.84 2.68 -23.76
C GLU A 69 -4.45 2.45 -24.39
N GLU A 70 -3.93 3.45 -25.11
CA GLU A 70 -2.60 3.39 -25.72
C GLU A 70 -1.49 3.28 -24.68
N GLN A 71 -1.56 4.08 -23.61
CA GLN A 71 -0.62 4.00 -22.49
C GLN A 71 -0.67 2.63 -21.79
N VAL A 72 -1.87 2.08 -21.58
CA VAL A 72 -2.02 0.74 -20.99
C VAL A 72 -1.38 -0.32 -21.88
N LEU A 73 -1.62 -0.27 -23.20
CA LEU A 73 -1.02 -1.22 -24.14
C LEU A 73 0.51 -1.13 -24.14
N GLY A 74 1.08 0.08 -24.10
CA GLY A 74 2.52 0.28 -23.98
C GLY A 74 3.09 -0.33 -22.69
N VAL A 75 2.39 -0.15 -21.57
CA VAL A 75 2.77 -0.78 -20.29
C VAL A 75 2.69 -2.31 -20.36
N GLU A 76 1.64 -2.87 -20.97
CA GLU A 76 1.50 -4.32 -21.15
C GLU A 76 2.61 -4.90 -22.03
N GLU A 77 3.06 -4.15 -23.04
CA GLU A 77 4.22 -4.49 -23.87
C GLU A 77 5.53 -4.45 -23.06
N ASP A 78 5.78 -3.38 -22.31
CA ASP A 78 6.97 -3.22 -21.47
C ASP A 78 7.07 -4.27 -20.36
N LEU A 79 5.93 -4.63 -19.77
CA LEU A 79 5.84 -5.68 -18.75
C LEU A 79 5.89 -7.10 -19.35
N GLY A 80 5.52 -7.24 -20.63
CA GLY A 80 5.48 -8.50 -21.36
C GLY A 80 4.28 -9.39 -21.01
N TYR A 81 3.18 -8.82 -20.51
CA TYR A 81 1.93 -9.52 -20.22
C TYR A 81 0.75 -8.54 -20.16
N ARG A 82 -0.47 -9.07 -20.35
CA ARG A 82 -1.69 -8.28 -20.19
C ARG A 82 -2.03 -8.09 -18.70
N LEU A 83 -2.43 -6.87 -18.34
CA LEU A 83 -2.87 -6.57 -16.98
C LEU A 83 -4.19 -7.31 -16.68
N PRO A 84 -4.38 -7.80 -15.44
CA PRO A 84 -5.68 -8.33 -15.01
C PRO A 84 -6.79 -7.30 -15.21
N GLU A 85 -7.96 -7.75 -15.65
CA GLU A 85 -9.03 -6.88 -16.16
C GLU A 85 -9.50 -5.82 -15.15
N SER A 86 -9.72 -6.20 -13.88
CA SER A 86 -10.16 -5.26 -12.85
C SER A 86 -9.11 -4.20 -12.54
N TYR A 87 -7.83 -4.59 -12.42
CA TYR A 87 -6.74 -3.62 -12.24
C TYR A 87 -6.54 -2.73 -13.46
N ARG A 88 -6.69 -3.27 -14.67
CA ARG A 88 -6.64 -2.51 -15.93
C ARG A 88 -7.74 -1.45 -15.99
N ALA A 89 -8.97 -1.82 -15.62
CA ALA A 89 -10.10 -0.90 -15.55
C ALA A 89 -9.86 0.20 -14.51
N PHE A 90 -9.37 -0.16 -13.33
CA PHE A 90 -8.97 0.79 -12.29
C PHE A 90 -7.90 1.76 -12.78
N LEU A 91 -6.81 1.26 -13.39
CA LEU A 91 -5.71 2.09 -13.86
C LEU A 91 -6.20 3.16 -14.85
N LYS A 92 -7.08 2.78 -15.77
CA LYS A 92 -7.71 3.71 -16.71
C LYS A 92 -8.60 4.73 -16.01
N ALA A 93 -9.41 4.32 -15.03
CA ALA A 93 -10.34 5.22 -14.37
C ALA A 93 -9.66 6.16 -13.36
N ALA A 94 -8.69 5.64 -12.59
CA ALA A 94 -8.26 6.18 -11.32
C ALA A 94 -6.76 5.98 -11.02
N GLY A 95 -5.96 5.51 -11.98
CA GLY A 95 -4.52 5.38 -11.80
C GLY A 95 -3.89 6.69 -11.31
N GLY A 96 -3.08 6.64 -10.26
CA GLY A 96 -2.43 7.86 -9.72
C GLY A 96 -3.32 8.68 -8.80
N CYS A 97 -4.57 8.26 -8.57
CA CYS A 97 -5.43 8.87 -7.57
C CYS A 97 -5.19 8.24 -6.19
N ALA A 98 -5.31 9.07 -5.16
CA ALA A 98 -5.37 8.62 -3.76
C ALA A 98 -6.83 8.45 -3.32
N PRO A 99 -7.08 7.70 -2.22
CA PRO A 99 -8.35 7.75 -1.53
C PRO A 99 -8.73 9.20 -1.16
N VAL A 100 -10.02 9.53 -1.20
CA VAL A 100 -10.51 10.77 -0.59
C VAL A 100 -10.31 10.64 0.91
N GLY A 101 -9.31 11.31 1.47
CA GLY A 101 -8.89 11.14 2.86
C GLY A 101 -8.02 9.88 3.04
N THR A 102 -8.54 8.88 3.74
CA THR A 102 -7.86 7.61 4.02
C THR A 102 -8.81 6.43 3.79
N ALA A 103 -8.22 5.27 3.53
CA ALA A 103 -8.94 4.00 3.45
C ALA A 103 -8.26 2.96 4.35
N LEU A 104 -9.07 2.17 5.05
CA LEU A 104 -8.61 1.20 6.03
C LEU A 104 -9.14 -0.19 5.69
N ASP A 105 -8.26 -1.19 5.66
CA ASP A 105 -8.65 -2.58 5.84
C ASP A 105 -8.64 -2.90 7.35
N PRO A 106 -9.80 -3.06 8.00
CA PRO A 106 -9.85 -3.28 9.45
C PRO A 106 -9.36 -4.67 9.86
N GLU A 107 -9.38 -5.66 8.96
CA GLU A 107 -8.91 -7.01 9.30
C GLU A 107 -7.37 -7.11 9.22
N LEU A 108 -6.76 -6.44 8.24
CA LEU A 108 -5.30 -6.42 8.10
C LEU A 108 -4.64 -5.26 8.86
N GLY A 109 -5.39 -4.21 9.20
CA GLY A 109 -4.86 -2.99 9.80
C GLY A 109 -4.09 -2.15 8.77
N LEU A 110 -4.45 -2.29 7.50
CA LEU A 110 -3.77 -1.67 6.36
C LEU A 110 -4.38 -0.28 6.11
N LEU A 111 -3.57 0.77 6.28
CA LEU A 111 -3.98 2.14 6.01
C LEU A 111 -3.43 2.60 4.65
N ILE A 112 -4.33 3.07 3.79
CA ILE A 112 -4.04 3.64 2.49
C ILE A 112 -4.38 5.13 2.53
N ASP A 113 -3.36 5.95 2.39
CA ASP A 113 -3.48 7.41 2.31
C ASP A 113 -2.55 7.99 1.22
N GLN A 114 -1.95 7.11 0.41
CA GLN A 114 -1.08 7.45 -0.71
C GLN A 114 -1.81 7.18 -2.05
N PRO A 115 -1.39 7.87 -3.13
CA PRO A 115 -1.81 7.53 -4.48
C PRO A 115 -1.42 6.09 -4.87
N PHE A 116 -2.30 5.41 -5.60
CA PHE A 116 -1.92 4.20 -6.34
C PHE A 116 -0.95 4.56 -7.48
N PHE A 117 -0.15 3.59 -7.91
CA PHE A 117 0.77 3.80 -9.03
C PHE A 117 0.01 4.06 -10.33
N THR A 118 0.64 4.81 -11.22
CA THR A 118 0.07 5.22 -12.51
C THR A 118 1.10 5.10 -13.62
N VAL A 119 0.69 5.37 -14.85
CA VAL A 119 1.60 5.46 -15.99
C VAL A 119 2.10 6.89 -16.10
N ARG A 120 3.42 7.07 -16.15
CA ARG A 120 4.05 8.38 -16.32
C ARG A 120 4.97 8.41 -17.52
N ASP A 121 5.13 9.59 -18.08
CA ASP A 121 6.10 9.83 -19.17
C ASP A 121 7.55 9.84 -18.65
N GLU A 122 7.73 10.14 -17.37
CA GLU A 122 9.03 10.20 -16.69
C GLU A 122 9.11 9.19 -15.54
N ALA A 123 10.29 8.61 -15.36
CA ALA A 123 10.56 7.68 -14.26
C ALA A 123 10.39 8.38 -12.91
N ALA A 124 9.44 7.89 -12.10
CA ALA A 124 9.15 8.41 -10.77
C ALA A 124 8.70 7.28 -9.83
N VAL A 125 8.72 7.55 -8.52
CA VAL A 125 8.37 6.58 -7.47
C VAL A 125 6.93 6.07 -7.54
N ASN A 126 6.06 6.78 -8.25
CA ASN A 126 4.67 6.41 -8.51
C ASN A 126 4.42 5.98 -9.97
N ASP A 127 5.46 5.85 -10.80
CA ASP A 127 5.38 5.25 -12.13
C ASP A 127 5.39 3.72 -12.02
N LEU A 128 4.37 3.08 -12.57
CA LEU A 128 4.08 1.66 -12.44
C LEU A 128 5.22 0.78 -12.97
N VAL A 129 5.80 1.12 -14.12
CA VAL A 129 6.84 0.32 -14.76
C VAL A 129 8.18 0.52 -14.07
N TYR A 130 8.55 1.77 -13.77
CA TYR A 130 9.78 2.09 -13.08
C TYR A 130 9.81 1.51 -11.68
N ILE A 131 8.79 1.73 -10.86
CA ILE A 131 8.81 1.31 -9.46
C ILE A 131 8.90 -0.21 -9.30
N ASN A 132 8.28 -0.97 -10.21
CA ASN A 132 8.38 -2.43 -10.21
C ASN A 132 9.78 -2.96 -10.59
N LYS A 133 10.66 -2.14 -11.17
CA LYS A 133 12.09 -2.46 -11.28
C LYS A 133 12.78 -2.36 -9.92
N CYS A 134 12.38 -1.40 -9.08
CA CYS A 134 12.91 -1.19 -7.73
C CYS A 134 12.35 -2.19 -6.71
N LEU A 135 11.14 -2.71 -6.92
CA LEU A 135 10.48 -3.65 -5.99
C LEU A 135 10.93 -5.11 -6.12
N ARG A 136 12.00 -5.41 -6.88
CA ARG A 136 12.47 -6.79 -7.13
C ARG A 136 13.02 -7.51 -5.90
N ASP A 137 13.37 -6.77 -4.85
CA ASP A 137 13.74 -7.35 -3.55
C ASP A 137 12.52 -7.70 -2.69
N HIS A 138 11.33 -7.22 -3.08
CA HIS A 138 10.06 -7.46 -2.38
C HIS A 138 9.20 -8.52 -3.09
N PHE A 139 9.24 -8.54 -4.42
CA PHE A 139 8.35 -9.35 -5.23
C PHE A 139 9.10 -10.17 -6.29
N THR A 140 8.61 -11.36 -6.56
CA THR A 140 8.95 -12.11 -7.76
C THR A 140 8.24 -11.49 -8.97
N LYS A 141 8.60 -11.90 -10.19
CA LYS A 141 7.96 -11.41 -11.43
C LYS A 141 6.49 -11.84 -11.59
N ASP A 142 5.97 -12.59 -10.64
CA ASP A 142 4.58 -13.04 -10.61
C ASP A 142 3.66 -12.01 -9.96
N TYR A 143 4.22 -10.97 -9.34
CA TYR A 143 3.49 -9.91 -8.67
C TYR A 143 3.89 -8.55 -9.26
N LEU A 144 2.89 -7.70 -9.46
CA LEU A 144 3.04 -6.32 -9.86
C LEU A 144 2.65 -5.45 -8.66
N GLY A 145 3.59 -4.71 -8.08
CA GLY A 145 3.29 -3.70 -7.07
C GLY A 145 2.44 -2.59 -7.67
N VAL A 146 1.40 -2.15 -6.96
CA VAL A 146 0.38 -1.21 -7.47
C VAL A 146 0.11 -0.01 -6.56
N GLY A 147 0.65 0.00 -5.35
CA GLY A 147 0.55 1.15 -4.46
C GLY A 147 1.29 0.94 -3.15
N PHE A 148 1.91 2.02 -2.66
CA PHE A 148 2.42 2.05 -1.30
C PHE A 148 1.28 2.25 -0.31
N VAL A 149 1.43 1.62 0.85
CA VAL A 149 0.53 1.71 1.99
C VAL A 149 1.35 1.94 3.24
N GLN A 150 0.72 2.38 4.33
CA GLN A 150 1.46 2.51 5.57
C GLN A 150 2.01 1.15 6.02
N GLY A 151 3.34 1.07 6.16
CA GLY A 151 4.04 -0.15 6.57
C GLY A 151 4.28 -1.20 5.47
N GLY A 152 3.98 -0.92 4.19
CA GLY A 152 4.23 -1.90 3.14
C GLY A 152 3.81 -1.49 1.73
N VAL A 153 3.55 -2.50 0.91
CA VAL A 153 3.16 -2.32 -0.50
C VAL A 153 2.09 -3.35 -0.90
N ILE A 154 1.11 -2.91 -1.67
CA ILE A 154 0.08 -3.75 -2.28
C ILE A 154 0.55 -4.20 -3.67
N ALA A 155 0.29 -5.46 -4.01
CA ALA A 155 0.58 -6.02 -5.31
C ALA A 155 -0.60 -6.82 -5.87
N VAL A 156 -0.67 -6.88 -7.19
CA VAL A 156 -1.59 -7.73 -7.97
C VAL A 156 -0.80 -8.90 -8.53
N LYS A 157 -1.36 -10.11 -8.43
CA LYS A 157 -0.76 -11.29 -9.04
C LYS A 157 -1.01 -11.30 -10.54
N VAL A 158 0.06 -11.46 -11.33
CA VAL A 158 0.04 -11.33 -12.80
C VAL A 158 0.46 -12.60 -13.54
N LYS A 159 1.02 -13.58 -12.83
CA LYS A 159 1.39 -14.89 -13.38
C LYS A 159 1.10 -16.03 -12.39
N GLY A 160 1.03 -17.24 -12.92
CA GLY A 160 0.74 -18.44 -12.15
C GLY A 160 -0.75 -18.56 -11.79
N ASP A 161 -1.03 -19.16 -10.64
CA ASP A 161 -2.41 -19.38 -10.18
C ASP A 161 -3.00 -18.11 -9.52
N ALA A 162 -4.31 -17.93 -9.61
CA ALA A 162 -5.04 -16.78 -9.05
C ALA A 162 -4.59 -15.40 -9.59
N ILE A 163 -4.35 -15.31 -10.90
CA ILE A 163 -4.09 -14.03 -11.58
C ILE A 163 -5.22 -13.05 -11.30
N GLY A 164 -4.87 -11.81 -10.96
CA GLY A 164 -5.80 -10.74 -10.58
C GLY A 164 -5.93 -10.54 -9.08
N SER A 165 -5.63 -11.56 -8.27
CA SER A 165 -5.71 -11.45 -6.80
C SER A 165 -4.75 -10.42 -6.22
N VAL A 166 -5.16 -9.80 -5.12
CA VAL A 166 -4.45 -8.71 -4.46
C VAL A 166 -3.80 -9.20 -3.18
N TRP A 167 -2.56 -8.77 -2.97
CA TRP A 167 -1.71 -9.21 -1.88
C TRP A 167 -1.02 -8.03 -1.20
N PHE A 168 -0.86 -8.13 0.11
CA PHE A 168 -0.13 -7.15 0.92
C PHE A 168 1.22 -7.73 1.34
N CYS A 169 2.28 -6.98 1.05
CA CYS A 169 3.62 -7.20 1.58
C CYS A 169 3.89 -6.19 2.70
N ALA A 170 3.83 -6.64 3.96
CA ALA A 170 4.26 -5.85 5.10
C ALA A 170 5.80 -5.79 5.15
N TYR A 171 6.38 -4.59 5.26
CA TYR A 171 7.83 -4.43 5.32
C TYR A 171 8.42 -4.94 6.64
N ASP A 172 7.74 -4.67 7.76
CA ASP A 172 8.18 -5.05 9.10
C ASP A 172 7.41 -6.28 9.62
N ASP A 173 7.18 -7.29 8.77
CA ASP A 173 6.54 -8.55 9.19
C ASP A 173 7.47 -9.35 10.11
N ALA A 174 7.05 -9.60 11.35
CA ALA A 174 7.83 -10.33 12.35
C ALA A 174 8.19 -11.77 11.94
N ARG A 175 7.51 -12.33 10.94
CA ARG A 175 7.82 -13.66 10.39
C ARG A 175 9.00 -13.64 9.42
N ASP A 176 9.39 -12.48 8.87
CA ASP A 176 10.53 -12.35 7.94
C ASP A 176 11.84 -12.74 8.63
N ARG A 177 12.72 -13.47 7.92
CA ARG A 177 13.99 -13.99 8.42
C ARG A 177 15.05 -13.93 7.35
N ASP A 178 16.29 -13.67 7.76
CA ASP A 178 17.44 -13.75 6.87
C ASP A 178 17.65 -15.16 6.32
N GLY A 179 18.23 -15.24 5.12
CA GLY A 179 18.53 -16.49 4.41
C GLY A 179 17.41 -16.99 3.50
N TRP A 180 16.22 -16.39 3.53
CA TRP A 180 15.16 -16.70 2.56
C TRP A 180 15.38 -15.98 1.23
N THR A 181 15.10 -16.71 0.15
CA THR A 181 14.98 -16.14 -1.19
C THR A 181 13.71 -15.28 -1.30
N VAL A 182 13.65 -14.41 -2.32
CA VAL A 182 12.43 -13.63 -2.61
C VAL A 182 11.23 -14.56 -2.86
N GLN A 183 11.43 -15.71 -3.51
CA GLN A 183 10.39 -16.71 -3.75
C GLN A 183 9.79 -17.24 -2.42
N GLU A 184 10.64 -17.69 -1.50
CA GLU A 184 10.18 -18.21 -0.21
C GLU A 184 9.47 -17.12 0.61
N ARG A 185 9.93 -15.87 0.50
CA ARG A 185 9.30 -14.73 1.18
C ARG A 185 7.90 -14.47 0.63
N VAL A 186 7.73 -14.39 -0.69
CA VAL A 186 6.41 -14.13 -1.26
C VAL A 186 5.42 -15.25 -0.92
N GLU A 187 5.87 -16.51 -0.88
CA GLU A 187 5.04 -17.66 -0.52
C GLU A 187 4.62 -17.68 0.95
N ARG A 188 5.46 -17.17 1.85
CA ARG A 188 5.25 -17.27 3.31
C ARG A 188 4.66 -16.01 3.94
N LEU A 189 4.97 -14.84 3.37
CA LEU A 189 4.74 -13.56 4.03
C LEU A 189 3.59 -12.77 3.44
N LEU A 190 3.29 -12.91 2.14
CA LEU A 190 2.21 -12.16 1.54
C LEU A 190 0.87 -12.53 2.17
N LEU A 191 0.08 -11.49 2.45
CA LEU A 191 -1.26 -11.63 2.98
C LEU A 191 -2.27 -11.41 1.86
N PRO A 192 -3.30 -12.25 1.71
CA PRO A 192 -4.35 -12.02 0.74
C PRO A 192 -5.20 -10.81 1.15
N CYS A 193 -5.55 -9.96 0.18
CA CYS A 193 -6.36 -8.75 0.38
C CYS A 193 -7.63 -8.73 -0.47
N GLY A 194 -7.72 -9.53 -1.52
CA GLY A 194 -8.89 -9.63 -2.37
C GLY A 194 -8.68 -10.61 -3.51
N ASP A 195 -9.77 -11.23 -3.97
CA ASP A 195 -9.74 -12.17 -5.10
C ASP A 195 -9.46 -11.47 -6.43
N ASP A 196 -9.80 -10.18 -6.52
CA ASP A 196 -9.39 -9.26 -7.56
C ASP A 196 -9.28 -7.83 -7.03
N PHE A 197 -8.90 -6.88 -7.88
CA PHE A 197 -8.74 -5.48 -7.49
C PHE A 197 -10.05 -4.80 -7.05
N ASP A 198 -11.21 -5.17 -7.62
CA ASP A 198 -12.49 -4.57 -7.23
C ASP A 198 -12.93 -5.09 -5.85
N ALA A 199 -12.76 -6.39 -5.59
CA ALA A 199 -12.99 -7.00 -4.29
C ALA A 199 -12.11 -6.39 -3.20
N PHE A 200 -10.85 -6.10 -3.54
CA PHE A 200 -9.94 -5.37 -2.65
C PHE A 200 -10.47 -3.96 -2.34
N LEU A 201 -10.87 -3.17 -3.34
CA LEU A 201 -11.39 -1.82 -3.12
C LEU A 201 -12.69 -1.82 -2.30
N LEU A 202 -13.59 -2.77 -2.55
CA LEU A 202 -14.87 -2.91 -1.83
C LEU A 202 -14.71 -3.29 -0.35
N ARG A 203 -13.59 -3.93 -0.01
CA ARG A 203 -13.23 -4.32 1.36
C ARG A 203 -12.76 -3.13 2.22
N LEU A 204 -12.35 -2.04 1.59
CA LEU A 204 -11.75 -0.89 2.29
C LEU A 204 -12.81 0.07 2.85
N ALA A 205 -12.66 0.41 4.13
CA ALA A 205 -13.46 1.41 4.82
C ALA A 205 -12.88 2.82 4.62
N GLY A 206 -13.66 3.72 4.03
CA GLY A 206 -13.28 5.11 3.79
C GLY A 206 -13.48 5.99 5.03
N ASN A 207 -12.43 6.72 5.41
CA ASN A 207 -12.40 7.70 6.51
C ASN A 207 -13.16 7.27 7.78
N PRO A 208 -12.84 6.12 8.37
CA PRO A 208 -13.49 5.71 9.62
C PRO A 208 -13.20 6.74 10.73
N PRO A 209 -14.23 7.32 11.38
CA PRO A 209 -14.07 8.37 12.40
C PRO A 209 -13.29 7.90 13.64
N GLU A 210 -13.22 6.59 13.85
CA GLU A 210 -12.44 5.98 14.91
C GLU A 210 -10.94 6.30 14.77
N LEU A 211 -10.41 6.47 13.55
CA LEU A 211 -9.00 6.84 13.35
C LEU A 211 -8.70 8.24 13.90
N GLU A 212 -9.58 9.21 13.63
CA GLU A 212 -9.45 10.56 14.16
C GLU A 212 -9.59 10.57 15.69
N THR A 213 -10.55 9.81 16.21
CA THR A 213 -10.76 9.66 17.65
C THR A 213 -9.51 9.10 18.34
N VAL A 214 -8.93 8.02 17.80
CA VAL A 214 -7.71 7.42 18.35
C VAL A 214 -6.53 8.39 18.24
N ALA A 215 -6.36 9.07 17.11
CA ALA A 215 -5.29 10.04 16.93
C ALA A 215 -5.36 11.18 17.96
N ASN A 216 -6.55 11.76 18.17
CA ASN A 216 -6.76 12.81 19.17
C ASN A 216 -6.50 12.30 20.60
N LEU A 217 -6.97 11.10 20.95
CA LEU A 217 -6.69 10.49 22.25
C LEU A 217 -5.19 10.24 22.47
N MET A 218 -4.45 9.86 21.43
CA MET A 218 -2.99 9.70 21.54
C MET A 218 -2.29 11.03 21.80
N VAL A 219 -2.75 12.13 21.18
CA VAL A 219 -2.21 13.48 21.39
C VAL A 219 -2.59 14.02 22.77
N ASP A 220 -3.88 13.99 23.12
CA ASP A 220 -4.41 14.49 24.40
C ASP A 220 -3.83 13.71 25.59
N GLY A 221 -3.60 12.41 25.41
CA GLY A 221 -2.96 11.56 26.41
C GLY A 221 -1.45 11.75 26.54
N GLY A 222 -0.83 12.58 25.69
CA GLY A 222 0.62 12.82 25.69
C GLY A 222 1.46 11.67 25.14
N PHE A 223 0.84 10.72 24.42
CA PHE A 223 1.52 9.60 23.77
C PHE A 223 2.06 9.95 22.38
N ALA A 224 1.50 10.98 21.75
CA ALA A 224 1.95 11.54 20.49
C ALA A 224 1.92 13.08 20.57
N TYR A 225 2.64 13.73 19.66
CA TYR A 225 2.60 15.19 19.51
C TYR A 225 2.18 15.51 18.08
N ALA A 226 1.25 16.45 17.92
CA ALA A 226 0.88 16.96 16.61
C ALA A 226 2.06 17.73 16.00
N VAL A 227 2.46 17.36 14.79
CA VAL A 227 3.48 18.08 14.02
C VAL A 227 2.76 18.95 12.99
N PRO A 228 2.90 20.28 13.02
CA PRO A 228 2.38 21.13 11.97
C PRO A 228 3.12 20.83 10.66
N VAL A 229 2.37 20.54 9.60
CA VAL A 229 2.89 20.44 8.24
C VAL A 229 2.52 21.71 7.49
N GLU A 230 3.51 22.40 6.93
CA GLU A 230 3.27 23.46 5.95
C GLU A 230 2.75 22.80 4.66
N GLY A 231 1.59 23.26 4.19
CA GLY A 231 0.92 22.76 2.98
C GLY A 231 1.23 23.57 1.74
#